data_AF-A0A4U2XZI7-F1
#
_entry.id   AF-A0A4U2XZI7-F1
#
_cell.length_a   1.000
_cell.length_b   1.000
_cell.length_c   1.000
_cell.angle_alpha   90.00
_cell.angle_beta   90.00
_cell.angle_gamma   90.00
#
_symmetry.space_group_name_H-M   'P 1'
#
loop_
_entity.id
_entity.type
_entity.pdbx_description
1 polymer ?
#
loop_
_entity_poly.entity_id
_entity_poly.type
_entity_poly.pdbx_seq_one_letter_code
_entity_poly.pdbx_strand_id
1 'polypeptide(L)'
;MQEENRCNNTVWYRYGDYAFKVSKLDRGNAVVWVNFKGYNIAFPMIIREFLYEMEEYNYFDVIVNCDWNEHRGFEVKQEEVDLLIGEILNFCTENDPETMNLIEKYKDNKWYEC
;
A
#
# COMPACT_ATOMS: atom_id res chain seq x y z
N MET A 1 6.46 2.36 13.06
CA MET A 1 6.85 1.78 11.75
C MET A 1 8.33 1.42 11.82
N GLN A 2 8.74 0.23 11.37
CA GLN A 2 10.13 -0.23 11.36
C GLN A 2 10.56 -0.61 9.94
N GLU A 3 11.74 -0.17 9.49
CA GLU A 3 12.32 -0.63 8.21
C GLU A 3 12.79 -2.09 8.33
N GLU A 4 12.36 -2.94 7.39
CA GLU A 4 12.76 -4.35 7.32
C GLU A 4 13.87 -4.60 6.30
N ASN A 5 13.81 -3.91 5.16
CA ASN A 5 14.71 -4.12 4.04
C ASN A 5 14.77 -2.86 3.15
N ARG A 6 15.81 -2.76 2.33
CA ARG A 6 16.02 -1.67 1.37
C ARG A 6 16.81 -2.17 0.18
N CYS A 7 16.36 -1.78 -1.01
CA CYS A 7 17.01 -2.10 -2.27
C CYS A 7 16.74 -0.99 -3.27
N ASN A 8 17.80 -0.35 -3.78
CA ASN A 8 17.69 0.78 -4.72
C ASN A 8 16.75 1.88 -4.20
N ASN A 9 15.72 2.20 -4.98
CA ASN A 9 14.66 3.18 -4.73
C ASN A 9 13.49 2.61 -3.89
N THR A 10 13.63 1.39 -3.38
CA THR A 10 12.57 0.65 -2.68
C THR A 10 12.92 0.39 -1.22
N VAL A 11 11.94 0.62 -0.35
CA VAL A 11 12.04 0.37 1.09
C VAL A 11 10.85 -0.46 1.54
N TRP A 12 11.09 -1.41 2.44
CA TRP A 12 10.06 -2.20 3.07
C TRP A 12 9.94 -1.83 4.54
N TYR A 13 8.71 -1.59 4.99
CA TYR A 13 8.40 -1.29 6.38
C TYR A 13 7.44 -2.32 6.97
N ARG A 14 7.53 -2.55 8.27
CA ARG A 14 6.55 -3.33 9.05
C ARG A 14 5.89 -2.50 10.14
N TYR A 15 4.61 -2.79 10.36
CA TYR A 15 3.81 -2.31 11.47
C TYR A 15 2.81 -3.39 11.89
N GLY A 16 3.13 -4.16 12.94
CA GLY A 16 2.30 -5.30 13.36
C GLY A 16 2.13 -6.34 12.24
N ASP A 17 0.88 -6.64 11.92
CA ASP A 17 0.48 -7.57 10.84
C ASP A 17 0.59 -6.96 9.43
N TYR A 18 0.86 -5.66 9.34
CA TYR A 18 1.01 -4.94 8.09
C TYR A 18 2.49 -4.84 7.69
N ALA A 19 2.75 -5.02 6.41
CA ALA A 19 4.00 -4.65 5.77
C ALA A 19 3.71 -3.76 4.56
N PHE A 20 4.61 -2.81 4.31
CA PHE A 20 4.50 -1.84 3.24
C PHE A 20 5.74 -1.93 2.36
N LYS A 21 5.55 -1.98 1.05
CA LYS A 21 6.62 -1.80 0.07
C LYS A 21 6.44 -0.42 -0.54
N VAL A 22 7.45 0.44 -0.43
CA VAL A 22 7.44 1.81 -0.95
C VAL A 22 8.53 1.93 -2.00
N SER A 23 8.16 2.20 -3.26
CA SER A 23 9.13 2.39 -4.36
C SER A 23 9.02 3.82 -4.90
N LYS A 24 10.12 4.57 -4.88
CA LYS A 24 10.17 5.92 -5.47
C LYS A 24 10.24 5.84 -6.99
N LEU A 25 9.44 6.63 -7.69
CA LEU A 25 9.46 6.75 -9.14
C LEU A 25 10.29 7.98 -9.55
N ASP A 26 10.84 7.97 -10.76
CA ASP A 26 11.71 9.04 -11.28
C ASP A 26 11.02 10.42 -11.40
N ARG A 27 9.69 10.47 -11.32
CA ARG A 27 8.87 11.68 -11.49
C ARG A 27 8.48 12.38 -10.18
N GLY A 28 9.05 11.97 -9.05
CA GLY A 28 8.71 12.53 -7.74
C GLY A 28 7.49 11.88 -7.08
N ASN A 29 6.92 10.85 -7.70
CA ASN A 29 5.89 10.01 -7.10
C ASN A 29 6.51 8.81 -6.39
N ALA A 30 5.71 8.13 -5.58
CA ALA A 30 6.05 6.84 -5.00
C ALA A 30 4.82 5.94 -5.01
N VAL A 31 5.06 4.63 -5.12
CA VAL A 31 4.00 3.62 -5.04
C VAL A 31 4.13 2.88 -3.73
N VAL A 32 3.00 2.73 -3.03
CA VAL A 32 2.87 1.99 -1.77
C VAL A 32 2.03 0.75 -2.03
N TRP A 33 2.64 -0.43 -1.91
CA TRP A 33 1.91 -1.70 -1.82
C TRP A 33 1.75 -2.08 -0.36
N VAL A 34 0.56 -2.56 0.01
CA VAL A 34 0.26 -3.02 1.36
C VAL A 34 0.14 -4.54 1.38
N ASN A 35 0.67 -5.13 2.44
CA ASN A 35 0.64 -6.55 2.73
C ASN A 35 0.08 -6.75 4.13
N PHE A 36 -1.06 -7.43 4.21
CA PHE A 36 -1.63 -7.87 5.48
C PHE A 36 -1.57 -9.39 5.53
N LYS A 37 -0.76 -9.93 6.47
CA LYS A 37 -0.59 -11.39 6.68
C LYS A 37 -0.30 -12.19 5.40
N GLY A 38 0.41 -11.61 4.44
CA GLY A 38 0.77 -12.22 3.16
C GLY A 38 -0.17 -11.89 1.98
N TYR A 39 -1.19 -11.05 2.18
CA TYR A 39 -2.16 -10.70 1.15
C TYR A 39 -2.05 -9.23 0.72
N ASN A 40 -2.20 -8.98 -0.58
CA ASN A 40 -2.51 -7.66 -1.10
C ASN A 40 -3.96 -7.34 -0.76
N ILE A 41 -4.19 -6.21 -0.08
CA ILE A 41 -5.54 -5.77 0.31
C ILE A 41 -5.98 -4.50 -0.44
N ALA A 42 -5.21 -4.04 -1.43
CA ALA A 42 -5.55 -2.82 -2.16
C ALA A 42 -6.87 -2.95 -2.93
N PHE A 43 -7.13 -4.10 -3.58
CA PHE A 43 -8.39 -4.33 -4.28
C PHE A 43 -9.63 -4.25 -3.37
N PRO A 44 -9.72 -4.97 -2.24
CA PRO A 44 -10.87 -4.82 -1.35
C PRO A 44 -10.99 -3.44 -0.72
N MET A 45 -9.87 -2.73 -0.48
CA MET A 45 -9.92 -1.32 -0.07
C MET A 45 -10.59 -0.44 -1.13
N ILE A 46 -10.24 -0.63 -2.40
CA ILE A 46 -10.87 0.09 -3.52
C ILE A 46 -12.38 -0.20 -3.59
N ILE A 47 -12.80 -1.46 -3.42
CA ILE A 47 -14.23 -1.83 -3.39
C ILE A 47 -14.98 -1.14 -2.24
N ARG A 48 -14.28 -0.87 -1.14
CA ARG A 48 -14.83 -0.21 0.05
C ARG A 48 -14.58 1.30 0.05
N GLU A 49 -14.53 1.91 -1.13
CA GLU A 49 -14.51 3.37 -1.31
C GLU A 49 -13.26 4.08 -0.77
N PHE A 50 -12.14 3.38 -0.50
CA PHE A 50 -10.91 4.02 0.01
C PHE A 50 -10.43 5.20 -0.86
N LEU A 51 -10.45 5.05 -2.18
CA LEU A 51 -10.01 6.12 -3.09
C LEU A 51 -10.93 7.35 -3.02
N TYR A 52 -12.22 7.12 -2.83
CA TYR A 52 -13.20 8.19 -2.68
C TYR A 52 -12.98 8.96 -1.38
N GLU A 53 -12.67 8.26 -0.27
CA GLU A 53 -12.31 8.90 0.99
C GLU A 53 -11.04 9.75 0.89
N MET A 54 -10.03 9.30 0.14
CA MET A 54 -8.78 10.06 -0.04
C MET A 54 -9.02 11.36 -0.82
N GLU A 55 -9.84 11.31 -1.87
CA GLU A 55 -10.18 12.47 -2.69
C GLU A 55 -11.09 13.46 -1.93
N GLU A 56 -12.10 12.97 -1.19
CA GLU A 56 -13.07 13.83 -0.51
C GLU A 56 -12.52 14.46 0.78
N TYR A 57 -11.79 13.69 1.59
CA TYR A 57 -11.46 14.10 2.97
C TYR A 57 -10.00 14.50 3.16
N ASN A 58 -9.09 13.90 2.40
CA ASN A 58 -7.65 14.04 2.63
C ASN A 58 -6.94 14.97 1.63
N TYR A 59 -7.62 15.37 0.57
CA TYR A 59 -7.17 16.40 -0.39
C TYR A 59 -5.81 16.09 -1.06
N PHE A 60 -5.50 14.82 -1.32
CA PHE A 60 -4.38 14.43 -2.18
C PHE A 60 -4.75 13.28 -3.12
N ASP A 61 -4.15 13.29 -4.32
CA ASP A 61 -4.49 12.36 -5.39
C ASP A 61 -3.83 11.00 -5.17
N VAL A 62 -4.65 9.95 -5.08
CA VAL A 62 -4.18 8.56 -5.02
C VAL A 62 -4.60 7.85 -6.30
N ILE A 63 -3.62 7.28 -7.01
CA ILE A 63 -3.86 6.52 -8.24
C ILE A 63 -3.53 5.05 -8.01
N VAL A 64 -4.29 4.14 -8.62
CA VAL A 64 -3.98 2.71 -8.58
C VAL A 64 -2.84 2.41 -9.55
N ASN A 65 -1.74 1.86 -9.05
CA ASN A 65 -0.59 1.43 -9.85
C ASN A 65 -0.49 -0.12 -9.82
N CYS A 66 -0.35 -0.75 -10.98
CA CYS A 66 -0.29 -2.21 -11.13
C CYS A 66 1.06 -2.71 -11.69
N ASP A 67 2.10 -1.86 -11.69
CA ASP A 67 3.34 -2.12 -12.43
C ASP A 67 4.18 -3.26 -11.84
N TRP A 68 3.95 -3.61 -10.58
CA TRP A 68 4.71 -4.63 -9.89
C TRP A 68 3.92 -5.94 -9.73
N ASN A 69 4.36 -6.98 -10.46
CA ASN A 69 3.85 -8.35 -10.33
C ASN A 69 2.31 -8.47 -10.44
N GLU A 70 1.67 -7.59 -11.21
CA GLU A 70 0.20 -7.49 -11.36
C GLU A 70 -0.55 -7.17 -10.05
N HIS A 71 0.17 -6.83 -8.98
CA HIS A 71 -0.40 -6.43 -7.71
C HIS A 71 -0.68 -4.93 -7.68
N ARG A 72 -1.84 -4.57 -7.11
CA ARG A 72 -2.27 -3.18 -6.97
C ARG A 72 -1.53 -2.51 -5.81
N GLY A 73 -0.94 -1.36 -6.09
CA GLY A 73 -0.43 -0.41 -5.12
C GLY A 73 -1.09 0.96 -5.32
N PHE A 74 -0.79 1.87 -4.41
CA PHE A 74 -1.31 3.22 -4.39
C PHE A 74 -0.17 4.19 -4.69
N GLU A 75 -0.28 4.92 -5.79
CA GLU A 75 0.68 5.93 -6.21
C GLU A 75 0.26 7.31 -5.70
N VAL A 76 1.21 8.01 -5.07
CA VAL A 76 1.06 9.35 -4.48
C VAL A 76 2.35 10.15 -4.68
N LYS A 77 2.36 11.44 -4.36
CA LYS A 77 3.62 12.19 -4.33
C LYS A 77 4.51 11.67 -3.22
N GLN A 78 5.82 11.78 -3.40
CA GLN A 78 6.78 11.22 -2.44
C GLN A 78 6.62 11.83 -1.03
N GLU A 79 6.27 13.11 -0.93
CA GLU A 79 5.99 13.81 0.33
C GLU A 79 4.71 13.34 1.05
N GLU A 80 3.80 12.66 0.35
CA GLU A 80 2.50 12.19 0.87
C GLU A 80 2.54 10.72 1.31
N VAL A 81 3.66 10.01 1.15
CA VAL A 81 3.79 8.58 1.47
C VAL A 81 3.44 8.26 2.93
N ASP A 82 3.96 9.04 3.88
CA ASP A 82 3.71 8.79 5.30
C ASP A 82 2.25 9.04 5.66
N LEU A 83 1.62 10.04 5.02
CA LEU A 83 0.19 10.32 5.17
C LEU A 83 -0.65 9.17 4.61
N LEU A 84 -0.37 8.72 3.39
CA LEU A 84 -1.06 7.58 2.77
C LEU A 84 -0.97 6.32 3.65
N ILE A 85 0.21 6.00 4.20
CA ILE A 85 0.34 4.84 5.10
C ILE A 85 -0.52 5.00 6.34
N GLY A 86 -0.57 6.20 6.93
CA GLY A 86 -1.47 6.52 8.04
C GLY A 86 -2.94 6.28 7.70
N GLU A 87 -3.39 6.78 6.55
CA GLU A 87 -4.77 6.62 6.08
C GLU A 87 -5.12 5.16 5.75
N ILE A 88 -4.19 4.40 5.15
CA ILE A 88 -4.37 2.96 4.94
C ILE A 88 -4.59 2.25 6.28
N LEU A 89 -3.78 2.59 7.31
CA LEU A 89 -3.91 1.99 8.63
C LEU A 89 -5.21 2.41 9.33
N ASN A 90 -5.64 3.67 9.19
CA ASN A 90 -6.90 4.14 9.73
C ASN A 90 -8.09 3.41 9.08
N PHE A 91 -8.11 3.38 7.75
CA PHE A 91 -9.11 2.67 6.97
C PHE A 91 -9.23 1.20 7.36
N CYS A 92 -8.09 0.51 7.51
CA CYS A 92 -8.06 -0.88 7.95
C CYS A 92 -8.54 -1.05 9.40
N THR A 93 -8.27 -0.08 10.28
CA THR A 93 -8.78 -0.10 11.66
C THR A 93 -10.31 -0.03 11.69
N GLU A 94 -10.91 0.76 10.80
CA GLU A 94 -12.36 0.94 10.71
C GLU A 94 -13.06 -0.23 10.01
N ASN A 95 -12.43 -0.82 9.00
CA ASN A 95 -13.05 -1.81 8.12
C ASN A 95 -12.66 -3.27 8.38
N ASP A 96 -11.66 -3.52 9.22
CA ASP A 96 -11.08 -4.84 9.54
C ASP A 96 -10.71 -5.70 8.31
N PRO A 97 -9.41 -5.79 7.93
CA PRO A 97 -8.96 -6.57 6.79
C PRO A 97 -9.34 -8.05 6.82
N GLU A 98 -9.57 -8.65 7.99
CA GLU A 98 -10.00 -10.06 8.07
C GLU A 98 -11.40 -10.27 7.48
N THR A 99 -12.23 -9.22 7.44
CA THR A 99 -13.58 -9.26 6.86
C THR A 99 -13.62 -8.92 5.37
N MET A 100 -12.47 -8.58 4.77
CA MET A 100 -12.39 -8.05 3.40
C MET A 100 -12.33 -9.09 2.29
N ASN A 101 -12.55 -10.39 2.59
CA ASN A 101 -12.47 -11.49 1.62
C ASN A 101 -11.17 -11.47 0.79
N LEU A 102 -10.03 -11.61 1.48
CA LEU A 102 -8.70 -11.51 0.87
C LEU A 102 -8.44 -12.68 -0.09
N ILE A 103 -8.27 -12.38 -1.37
CA ILE A 103 -8.01 -13.39 -2.43
C ILE A 103 -6.63 -13.26 -3.08
N GLU A 104 -6.00 -12.08 -3.00
CA GLU A 104 -4.74 -11.79 -3.69
C GLU A 104 -3.54 -12.05 -2.78
N LYS A 105 -3.05 -13.29 -2.73
CA LYS A 105 -1.86 -13.63 -1.94
C LYS A 105 -0.57 -13.21 -2.65
N TYR A 106 0.35 -12.57 -1.94
CA TYR A 106 1.72 -12.40 -2.43
C TYR A 106 2.41 -13.76 -2.51
N LYS A 107 3.22 -13.96 -3.55
CA LYS A 107 4.12 -15.11 -3.61
C LYS A 107 5.29 -14.83 -2.67
N ASP A 108 5.58 -15.75 -1.74
CA ASP A 108 6.55 -15.54 -0.64
C ASP A 108 7.92 -15.02 -1.14
N ASN A 109 8.40 -15.52 -2.27
CA ASN A 109 9.71 -15.17 -2.83
C ASN A 109 9.72 -13.81 -3.54
N LYS A 110 8.55 -13.22 -3.79
CA LYS A 110 8.41 -12.00 -4.58
C LYS A 110 8.34 -10.76 -3.73
N TRP A 111 7.86 -10.80 -2.48
CA TRP A 111 7.64 -9.57 -1.69
C TRP A 111 8.86 -8.66 -1.60
N TYR A 112 10.05 -9.23 -1.41
CA TYR A 112 11.33 -8.51 -1.35
C TYR A 112 12.06 -8.40 -2.71
N GLU A 113 11.35 -8.61 -3.81
CA GLU A 113 11.87 -8.41 -5.16
C GLU A 113 12.05 -6.91 -5.43
N CYS A 114 13.30 -6.54 -5.72
CA CYS A 114 13.64 -5.35 -6.46
C CYS A 114 13.39 -5.64 -7.95
#